data_AF-A0A0S9PZT0-F1
#
_entry.id   AF-A0A0S9PZT0-F1
#
_cell.length_a   1.000
_cell.length_b   1.000
_cell.length_c   1.000
_cell.angle_alpha   90.00
_cell.angle_beta   90.00
_cell.angle_gamma   90.00
#
_symmetry.space_group_name_H-M   'P 1'
#
loop_
_entity.id
_entity.type
_entity.pdbx_description
1 polymer ?
#
loop_
_entity_poly.entity_id
_entity_poly.type
_entity_poly.pdbx_seq_one_letter_code
_entity_poly.pdbx_strand_id
1 'polypeptide(L)'
;MNSEQLTSLLRTVLQFAGGIAVGRGWIDAETSTAIIGALVTIAATAWSLYTRRSAGLVASAAAVPSVQSITASPRIVDAVASDKVQTAR
;
A
#
# COMPACT_ATOMS: atom_id res chain seq x y z
N MET A 1 -3.79 -6.91 8.98
CA MET A 1 -4.87 -6.18 8.28
C MET A 1 -4.70 -6.40 6.79
N ASN A 2 -5.76 -6.77 6.08
CA ASN A 2 -5.71 -6.86 4.63
C ASN A 2 -5.78 -5.45 4.01
N SER A 3 -5.40 -5.32 2.74
CA SER A 3 -5.35 -4.03 2.05
C SER A 3 -6.73 -3.33 1.98
N GLU A 4 -7.80 -4.12 1.93
CA GLU A 4 -9.19 -3.64 1.89
C GLU A 4 -9.64 -3.03 3.23
N GLN A 5 -9.29 -3.66 4.36
CA GLN A 5 -9.56 -3.16 5.71
C GLN A 5 -8.81 -1.85 5.94
N LEU A 6 -7.55 -1.77 5.50
CA LEU A 6 -6.75 -0.55 5.65
C LEU A 6 -7.30 0.61 4.81
N THR A 7 -7.71 0.35 3.57
CA THR A 7 -8.32 1.38 2.70
C THR A 7 -9.70 1.80 3.18
N SER A 8 -10.51 0.87 3.68
CA SER A 8 -11.80 1.17 4.31
C SER A 8 -11.62 2.07 5.53
N LEU A 9 -10.71 1.69 6.44
CA LEU A 9 -10.39 2.49 7.63
C LEU A 9 -9.91 3.90 7.26
N LEU A 10 -8.98 4.02 6.31
CA LEU A 10 -8.47 5.30 5.83
C LEU A 10 -9.61 6.18 5.33
N ARG A 11 -10.51 5.63 4.50
CA ARG A 11 -11.64 6.38 3.96
C ARG A 11 -12.57 6.86 5.07
N THR A 12 -12.91 6.01 6.04
CA THR A 12 -13.78 6.37 7.16
C THR A 12 -13.19 7.50 8.00
N VAL A 13 -11.89 7.43 8.31
CA VAL A 13 -11.20 8.49 9.06
C VAL A 13 -11.20 9.82 8.29
N LEU A 14 -10.91 9.77 6.98
CA LEU A 14 -10.91 10.97 6.14
C LEU A 14 -12.31 11.58 6.00
N GLN A 15 -13.34 10.76 5.83
CA GLN A 15 -14.74 11.23 5.76
C GLN A 15 -15.20 11.84 7.08
N PHE A 16 -14.85 11.22 8.21
CA PHE A 16 -15.15 11.76 9.53
C PHE A 16 -14.47 13.11 9.76
N ALA A 17 -13.17 13.21 9.44
CA ALA A 17 -12.42 14.45 9.55
C ALA A 17 -12.98 15.56 8.64
N GLY A 18 -13.33 15.21 7.40
CA GLY A 18 -13.98 16.13 6.45
C GLY A 18 -15.34 16.62 6.96
N GLY A 19 -16.17 15.72 7.49
CA GLY A 19 -17.46 16.08 8.08
C GLY A 19 -17.33 17.05 9.25
N ILE A 20 -16.33 16.88 10.13
CA ILE A 20 -16.04 17.83 11.21
C ILE A 20 -15.58 19.18 10.66
N ALA A 21 -14.67 19.18 9.68
CA ALA A 21 -14.13 20.41 9.10
C ALA A 21 -15.23 21.24 8.41
N VAL A 22 -16.13 20.58 7.69
CA VAL A 22 -17.30 21.22 7.08
C VAL A 22 -18.29 21.70 8.15
N GLY A 23 -18.58 20.87 9.16
CA GLY A 23 -19.48 21.22 10.25
C GLY A 23 -19.00 22.41 11.10
N ARG A 24 -17.68 22.67 11.13
CA ARG A 24 -17.07 23.85 11.76
C ARG A 24 -16.93 25.05 10.84
N GLY A 25 -17.27 24.92 9.55
CA GLY A 25 -17.14 25.99 8.57
C GLY A 25 -15.69 26.31 8.19
N TRP A 26 -14.74 25.39 8.43
CA TRP A 26 -13.35 25.58 7.99
C TRP A 26 -13.21 25.46 6.48
N ILE A 27 -14.00 24.57 5.89
CA ILE A 27 -14.07 24.31 4.45
C ILE A 27 -15.51 23.99 4.07
N ASP A 28 -15.86 24.14 2.79
CA ASP A 28 -17.14 23.68 2.26
C ASP A 28 -17.10 22.18 1.88
N ALA A 29 -18.27 21.62 1.56
CA ALA A 29 -18.43 20.20 1.23
C ALA A 29 -17.72 19.79 -0.08
N GLU A 30 -17.64 20.69 -1.06
CA GLU A 30 -16.97 20.45 -2.33
C GLU A 30 -15.45 20.37 -2.11
N THR A 31 -14.90 21.36 -1.40
CA THR A 31 -13.49 21.40 -0.99
C THR A 31 -13.11 20.17 -0.17
N SER A 32 -13.95 19.75 0.79
CA SER A 32 -13.72 18.53 1.58
C SER A 32 -13.67 17.29 0.69
N THR A 33 -14.59 17.17 -0.27
CA THR A 33 -14.65 16.02 -1.18
C THR A 33 -13.40 15.96 -2.05
N ALA A 34 -12.95 17.10 -2.58
CA ALA A 34 -11.73 17.20 -3.38
C ALA A 34 -10.48 16.79 -2.58
N ILE A 35 -10.33 17.28 -1.35
CA ILE A 35 -9.19 16.96 -0.47
C ILE A 35 -9.15 15.46 -0.15
N ILE A 36 -10.29 14.88 0.25
CA ILE A 36 -10.36 13.45 0.59
C ILE A 36 -10.02 12.60 -0.64
N GLY A 37 -10.57 12.93 -1.82
CA GLY A 37 -10.27 12.25 -3.07
C GLY A 37 -8.79 12.31 -3.42
N ALA A 38 -8.16 13.48 -3.28
CA ALA A 38 -6.73 13.66 -3.51
C ALA A 38 -5.88 12.82 -2.54
N LEU A 39 -6.18 12.85 -1.24
CA LEU A 39 -5.44 12.09 -0.22
C LEU A 39 -5.51 10.59 -0.46
N VAL A 40 -6.69 10.05 -0.78
CA VAL A 40 -6.85 8.63 -1.10
C VAL A 40 -6.06 8.26 -2.37
N THR A 41 -6.08 9.12 -3.39
CA THR A 41 -5.35 8.89 -4.65
C THR A 41 -3.84 8.86 -4.43
N ILE A 42 -3.31 9.81 -3.66
CA ILE A 42 -1.89 9.88 -3.31
C ILE A 42 -1.48 8.64 -2.50
N ALA A 43 -2.27 8.28 -1.49
CA ALA A 43 -2.00 7.11 -0.66
C ALA A 43 -1.99 5.81 -1.49
N ALA A 44 -2.99 5.62 -2.37
CA ALA A 44 -3.07 4.45 -3.24
C ALA A 44 -1.90 4.41 -4.24
N THR A 45 -1.52 5.55 -4.81
CA THR A 45 -0.37 5.67 -5.72
C THR A 45 0.93 5.32 -4.99
N ALA A 46 1.17 5.89 -3.81
CA ALA A 46 2.36 5.61 -3.01
C ALA A 46 2.45 4.12 -2.64
N TRP A 47 1.33 3.51 -2.24
CA TRP A 47 1.26 2.08 -1.95
C TRP A 47 1.55 1.21 -3.18
N SER A 48 1.00 1.58 -4.35
CA SER A 48 1.25 0.89 -5.61
C SER A 48 2.73 0.93 -5.99
N LEU A 49 3.37 2.10 -5.89
CA LEU A 49 4.80 2.25 -6.14
C LEU A 49 5.64 1.43 -5.16
N TYR A 50 5.27 1.46 -3.88
CA TYR A 50 5.96 0.70 -2.84
C TYR A 50 5.87 -0.82 -3.05
N THR A 51 4.68 -1.34 -3.35
CA THR A 51 4.47 -2.78 -3.57
C THR A 51 5.11 -3.30 -4.85
N ARG A 52 5.20 -2.46 -5.90
CA ARG A 52 5.85 -2.78 -7.18
C ARG A 52 7.37 -2.70 -7.15
N ARG A 53 7.99 -2.35 -6.02
CA ARG A 53 9.45 -2.42 -5.88
C ARG A 53 9.93 -3.86 -6.12
N SER A 54 11.13 -4.04 -6.66
CA SER A 54 11.66 -5.37 -7.01
C SER A 54 11.57 -6.40 -5.87
N ALA A 55 11.88 -5.99 -4.64
CA ALA A 55 11.75 -6.86 -3.47
C ALA A 55 10.28 -7.21 -3.14
N GLY A 56 9.32 -6.31 -3.37
CA GLY A 56 7.90 -6.56 -3.15
C GLY A 56 7.31 -7.55 -4.16
N LEU A 57 7.74 -7.47 -5.42
CA LEU A 57 7.39 -8.43 -6.46
C LEU A 57 7.95 -9.83 -6.15
N VAL A 58 9.21 -9.91 -5.72
CA VAL A 58 9.84 -11.17 -5.32
C VAL A 58 9.19 -11.77 -4.08
N ALA A 59 8.88 -10.95 -3.06
CA ALA A 59 8.14 -11.40 -1.89
C ALA A 59 6.74 -11.93 -2.26
N SER A 60 6.06 -11.26 -3.19
CA SER A 60 4.73 -11.69 -3.68
C SER A 60 4.81 -13.01 -4.44
N ALA A 61 5.85 -13.20 -5.26
CA ALA A 61 6.12 -14.48 -5.92
C ALA A 61 6.44 -15.60 -4.90
N ALA A 62 7.22 -15.30 -3.86
CA ALA A 62 7.58 -16.28 -2.82
C ALA A 62 6.37 -16.76 -2.01
N ALA A 63 5.38 -15.88 -1.81
CA ALA A 63 4.13 -16.19 -1.13
C ALA A 63 3.23 -17.16 -1.91
N VAL A 64 3.48 -17.38 -3.21
CA VAL A 64 2.72 -18.35 -4.00
C VAL A 64 3.10 -19.78 -3.59
N PRO A 65 2.15 -20.64 -3.20
CA PRO A 65 2.46 -22.00 -2.71
C PRO A 65 3.17 -22.88 -3.74
N SER A 66 2.86 -22.72 -5.03
CA SER A 66 3.45 -23.50 -6.12
C SER A 66 4.89 -23.09 -6.47
N VAL A 67 5.37 -21.95 -5.97
CA VAL A 67 6.75 -21.51 -6.21
C VAL A 67 7.69 -22.25 -5.27
N GLN A 68 8.62 -23.00 -5.86
CA GLN A 68 9.59 -23.84 -5.15
C GLN A 68 10.94 -23.14 -4.93
N SER A 69 11.40 -22.34 -5.89
CA SER A 69 12.67 -21.60 -5.80
C SER A 69 12.61 -20.32 -6.63
N ILE A 70 13.19 -19.24 -6.10
CA ILE A 70 13.38 -17.94 -6.76
C ILE A 70 14.85 -17.57 -6.66
N THR A 71 15.51 -17.46 -7.80
CA THR A 71 16.90 -17.00 -7.86
C THR A 71 16.93 -15.47 -8.02
N ALA A 72 17.62 -14.77 -7.12
CA ALA A 72 17.71 -13.31 -7.11
C ALA A 72 19.13 -12.81 -6.75
N SER A 73 19.35 -11.50 -6.87
CA SER A 73 20.61 -10.89 -6.44
C SER A 73 20.73 -10.85 -4.91
N PRO A 74 21.95 -10.81 -4.34
CA PRO A 74 22.16 -10.81 -2.89
C PRO A 74 21.36 -9.73 -2.14
N ARG A 75 21.33 -8.51 -2.71
CA ARG A 75 20.54 -7.39 -2.18
C ARG A 75 19.05 -7.72 -2.02
N ILE A 76 18.48 -8.51 -2.94
CA ILE A 76 17.06 -8.87 -2.91
C ILE A 76 16.81 -10.02 -1.93
N VAL A 77 17.74 -10.97 -1.84
CA VAL A 77 17.70 -12.05 -0.84
C VAL A 77 17.69 -11.46 0.57
N ASP A 78 18.58 -10.51 0.87
CA ASP A 78 18.64 -9.83 2.17
C ASP A 78 17.36 -9.02 2.47
N ALA A 79 16.72 -8.49 1.43
CA ALA A 79 15.52 -7.67 1.55
C ALA A 79 14.21 -8.48 1.62
N VAL A 80 14.23 -9.78 1.31
CA VAL A 80 13.05 -10.65 1.27
C VAL A 80 13.25 -11.82 2.23
N ALA A 81 12.58 -11.77 3.38
CA ALA A 81 12.63 -12.83 4.39
C ALA A 81 11.83 -14.08 3.94
N SER A 82 12.37 -14.87 3.00
CA SER A 82 11.78 -16.13 2.54
C SER A 82 12.85 -17.15 2.14
N ASP A 83 12.74 -18.37 2.68
CA ASP A 83 13.65 -19.50 2.38
C ASP A 83 13.66 -19.93 0.91
N LYS A 84 12.64 -19.51 0.16
CA LYS A 84 12.50 -19.78 -1.28
C LYS A 84 13.37 -18.87 -2.15
N VAL A 85 13.88 -17.75 -1.61
CA VAL A 85 14.63 -16.75 -2.37
C VAL A 85 16.12 -16.96 -2.11
N GLN A 86 16.87 -17.32 -3.16
CA GLN A 86 18.27 -17.72 -3.06
C GLN A 86 19.14 -16.94 -4.05
N THR A 87 20.43 -16.77 -3.72
CA THR A 87 21.40 -16.20 -4.66
C THR A 87 21.72 -17.18 -5.78
N ALA A 88 21.91 -16.68 -7.01
CA ALA A 88 22.43 -17.51 -8.10
C ALA A 88 23.78 -18.10 -7.68
N ARG A 89 23.90 -19.43 -7.78
CA ARG A 89 25.10 -20.19 -7.43
C ARG A 89 26.02 -20.34 -8.64
#